data_AF-A0A2V5NIQ4-F1
#
_entry.id   AF-A0A2V5NIQ4-F1
#
_cell.length_a   1.000
_cell.length_b   1.000
_cell.length_c   1.000
_cell.angle_alpha   90.00
_cell.angle_beta   90.00
_cell.angle_gamma   90.00
#
_symmetry.space_group_name_H-M   'P 1'
#
loop_
_entity.id
_entity.type
_entity.pdbx_description
1 polymer ?
#
loop_
_entity_poly.entity_id
_entity_poly.type
_entity_poly.pdbx_seq_one_letter_code
_entity_poly.pdbx_strand_id
1 'polypeptide(L)' 'MNPDDGQRRVVITGMGVIAANGRDLDAFWSSIRDGISAADKVARFDVSKLPTQIAAEI' A
#
# COMPACT_ATOMS: atom_id res chain seq x y z
N MET A 1 15.65 12.24 18.33
CA MET A 1 16.39 10.97 18.50
C MET A 1 17.83 11.26 18.17
N ASN A 2 18.67 11.36 19.20
CA ASN A 2 20.09 11.58 19.02
C ASN A 2 20.75 10.20 18.80
N PRO A 3 21.62 10.00 17.80
CA PRO A 3 22.36 8.74 17.65
C PRO A 3 23.14 8.33 18.91
N ASP A 4 23.39 9.27 19.84
CA ASP A 4 24.14 9.06 21.07
C ASP A 4 23.28 8.67 22.30
N ASP A 5 21.98 8.39 22.13
CA ASP A 5 21.05 8.04 23.22
C ASP A 5 21.32 6.67 23.89
N GLY A 6 22.51 6.05 23.68
CA GLY A 6 22.96 4.79 24.31
C GLY A 6 22.16 3.53 23.92
N GLN A 7 21.08 3.67 23.18
CA GLN A 7 20.25 2.56 22.71
C GLN A 7 20.76 2.02 21.36
N ARG A 8 20.70 0.70 21.18
CA ARG A 8 21.10 0.05 19.93
C ARG A 8 20.19 0.52 18.79
N ARG A 9 20.75 1.23 17.81
CA ARG A 9 20.02 1.61 16.60
C ARG A 9 19.71 0.38 15.75
N VAL A 10 18.43 0.20 15.44
CA VAL A 10 17.95 -0.79 14.48
C VAL A 10 17.38 -0.03 13.28
N VAL A 11 17.72 -0.46 12.08
CA VAL A 11 17.31 0.18 10.83
C VAL A 11 16.71 -0.83 9.87
N ILE A 12 15.87 -0.33 8.95
CA ILE A 12 15.33 -1.11 7.84
C ILE A 12 16.37 -1.06 6.71
N THR A 13 16.89 -2.20 6.29
CA THR A 13 17.89 -2.32 5.22
C THR A 13 17.29 -2.69 3.86
N GLY A 14 16.02 -3.04 3.81
CA GLY A 14 15.31 -3.39 2.59
C GLY A 14 13.81 -3.48 2.81
N MET A 15 13.05 -3.22 1.75
CA MET A 15 11.60 -3.27 1.74
C MET A 15 11.13 -3.80 0.38
N GLY A 16 9.99 -4.48 0.35
CA GLY A 16 9.33 -4.92 -0.87
C GLY A 16 7.82 -4.80 -0.69
N VAL A 17 7.10 -4.43 -1.75
CA VAL A 17 5.68 -4.13 -1.67
C VAL A 17 4.94 -4.73 -2.85
N ILE A 18 3.83 -5.41 -2.55
CA ILE A 18 2.78 -5.75 -3.51
C ILE A 18 1.47 -5.34 -2.86
N ALA A 19 0.88 -4.25 -3.38
CA ALA A 19 -0.34 -3.65 -2.88
C ALA A 19 -1.19 -3.15 -4.06
N ALA A 20 -2.47 -2.87 -3.82
CA ALA A 20 -3.42 -2.49 -4.87
C ALA A 20 -3.04 -1.15 -5.53
N ASN A 21 -2.34 -0.30 -4.78
CA ASN A 21 -1.82 0.99 -5.20
C ASN A 21 -0.34 0.96 -5.63
N GLY A 22 0.29 -0.22 -5.76
CA GLY A 22 1.67 -0.34 -6.24
C GLY A 22 2.26 -1.73 -6.06
N ARG A 23 2.90 -2.27 -7.11
CA ARG A 23 3.58 -3.59 -7.09
C ARG A 23 5.09 -3.50 -6.88
N ASP A 24 5.57 -2.31 -6.56
CA ASP A 24 6.93 -1.99 -6.16
C ASP A 24 6.91 -0.78 -5.20
N LEU A 25 8.07 -0.44 -4.63
CA LEU A 25 8.21 0.64 -3.66
C LEU A 25 7.89 2.01 -4.24
N ASP A 26 8.34 2.26 -5.47
CA ASP A 26 8.22 3.59 -6.09
C ASP A 26 6.77 3.91 -6.40
N ALA A 27 6.06 2.96 -7.04
CA ALA A 27 4.64 3.08 -7.36
C ALA A 27 3.78 3.17 -6.10
N PHE A 28 4.07 2.35 -5.09
CA PHE A 28 3.34 2.40 -3.81
C PHE A 28 3.52 3.76 -3.12
N TRP A 29 4.76 4.24 -3.05
CA TRP A 29 5.08 5.50 -2.39
C TRP A 29 4.51 6.70 -3.13
N SER A 30 4.61 6.74 -4.45
CA SER A 30 4.00 7.81 -5.25
C SER A 30 2.48 7.84 -5.06
N SER A 31 1.80 6.68 -5.09
CA SER A 31 0.35 6.63 -4.91
C SER A 31 -0.09 7.15 -3.55
N ILE A 32 0.64 6.83 -2.48
CA ILE A 32 0.34 7.36 -1.13
C ILE A 32 0.60 8.86 -1.07
N ARG A 33 1.77 9.31 -1.53
CA ARG A 33 2.18 10.72 -1.48
C ARG A 33 1.22 11.61 -2.26
N ASP A 34 0.78 11.14 -3.42
CA ASP A 34 -0.06 11.90 -4.34
C ASP A 34 -1.56 11.71 -4.04
N GLY A 35 -1.92 10.92 -3.01
CA GLY A 35 -3.29 10.73 -2.55
C GLY A 35 -4.17 9.93 -3.51
N ILE A 36 -3.58 9.03 -4.30
CA ILE A 36 -4.26 8.25 -5.32
C ILE A 36 -4.99 7.07 -4.66
N SER A 37 -6.31 7.03 -4.78
CA SER A 37 -7.13 5.88 -4.35
C SER A 37 -6.96 4.71 -5.31
N ALA A 38 -6.75 3.51 -4.76
CA ALA A 38 -6.76 2.25 -5.54
C ALA A 38 -8.11 1.53 -5.51
N ALA A 39 -9.14 2.12 -4.87
CA ALA A 39 -10.47 1.54 -4.88
C ALA A 39 -11.15 1.75 -6.23
N ASP A 40 -11.61 0.66 -6.84
CA ASP A 40 -12.38 0.66 -8.07
C ASP A 40 -13.48 -0.42 -7.99
N LYS A 41 -14.33 -0.52 -9.01
CA LYS A 41 -15.34 -1.56 -9.12
C LYS A 41 -14.68 -2.94 -9.17
N VAL A 42 -15.18 -3.88 -8.37
CA VAL A 42 -14.71 -5.28 -8.35
C VAL A 42 -14.89 -5.88 -9.75
N ALA A 43 -13.80 -6.44 -10.29
CA ALA A 43 -13.76 -7.04 -11.62
C ALA A 43 -13.49 -8.55 -11.58
N ARG A 44 -13.04 -9.08 -10.43
CA ARG A 44 -12.66 -10.50 -10.29
C ARG A 44 -13.82 -11.47 -10.20
N PHE A 45 -14.99 -11.02 -9.75
CA PHE A 45 -16.16 -11.86 -9.60
C PHE A 45 -17.45 -11.04 -9.69
N ASP A 46 -18.59 -11.71 -9.87
CA ASP A 46 -19.90 -11.04 -9.93
C ASP A 46 -20.31 -10.51 -8.55
N VAL A 47 -20.33 -9.19 -8.43
CA VAL A 47 -20.76 -8.45 -7.23
C VAL A 47 -22.16 -7.87 -7.34
N SER A 48 -22.93 -8.21 -8.38
CA SER A 48 -24.24 -7.60 -8.66
C SER A 48 -25.24 -7.70 -7.51
N LYS A 49 -25.14 -8.75 -6.68
CA LYS A 49 -26.00 -9.00 -5.52
C LYS A 49 -25.43 -8.50 -4.19
N LEU A 50 -24.22 -7.94 -4.19
CA LEU A 50 -23.57 -7.47 -2.97
C LEU A 50 -23.89 -5.99 -2.72
N PRO A 51 -24.09 -5.59 -1.44
CA PRO A 51 -24.31 -4.19 -1.08
C PRO A 51 -23.07 -3.30 -1.30
N THR A 52 -21.88 -3.91 -1.43
CA THR A 52 -20.63 -3.21 -1.72
C THR A 52 -20.00 -3.83 -2.97
N GLN A 53 -19.69 -3.00 -3.95
CA GLN A 53 -19.20 -3.42 -5.28
C GLN A 53 -17.83 -2.84 -5.62
N ILE A 54 -17.17 -2.17 -4.67
CA ILE A 54 -15.84 -1.59 -4.84
C ILE A 54 -14.83 -2.32 -3.96
N ALA A 55 -13.61 -2.46 -4.45
CA ALA A 55 -12.47 -3.00 -3.71
C ALA A 55 -11.16 -2.40 -4.23
N ALA A 56 -10.08 -2.56 -3.46
CA ALA A 56 -8.72 -2.32 -3.93
C ALA A 56 -8.08 -3.67 -4.27
N GLU A 57 -8.22 -4.11 -5.53
CA GLU A 57 -7.74 -5.42 -5.99
C GLU A 57 -6.22 -5.43 -6.24
N ILE A 58 -5.56 -6.59 -6.01
CA ILE A 58 -4.12 -6.82 -6.27
C ILE A 58 -3.93 -7.92 -7.30
#